data_AF-A0A6G5R4D8-F1
#
_entry.id   AF-A0A6G5R4D8-F1
#
_cell.length_a   1.000
_cell.length_b   1.000
_cell.length_c   1.000
_cell.angle_alpha   90.00
_cell.angle_beta   90.00
_cell.angle_gamma   90.00
#
_symmetry.space_group_name_H-M   'P 1'
#
loop_
_entity.id
_entity.type
_entity.pdbx_description
1 polymer ?
#
loop_
_entity_poly.entity_id
_entity_poly.type
_entity_poly.pdbx_seq_one_letter_code
_entity_poly.pdbx_strand_id
1 'polypeptide(L)'
;MIRFFIILFLLLQTLMANEINFDIFYDHNTTNEEVNKELDKLLLVLDKNPNLINKEFGEYNERIFSFFIINSKVGNTGKFDFERLEKVLKFRPDLNYNMYKIDNSSPLHMAIALGFDHEIKNAISEDEILRLMEILVKNGANVTAKELLVTAYSSDKFEIFKYLLDSKIRDTSRIMLSIAADIAIFIGHNGLSVQRKKTQNSKEREFVKTDKFKNFYEDKIKFLEEALKFIKLSEFNSKEIETFIIINSILDNEKAIKILLDNGLCKLAKICDFSIETAKHYNSKKILKLLKDMK
;
A
#
# COMPACT_ATOMS: atom_id res chain seq x y z
N MET A 1 20.16 37.19 15.56
CA MET A 1 19.37 35.94 15.66
C MET A 1 19.47 35.06 14.41
N ILE A 2 19.26 35.57 13.19
CA ILE A 2 19.28 34.79 11.93
C ILE A 2 20.67 34.19 11.61
N ARG A 3 21.77 34.91 11.86
CA ARG A 3 23.15 34.39 11.66
C ARG A 3 23.52 33.21 12.58
N PHE A 4 22.91 33.11 13.77
CA PHE A 4 23.20 32.03 14.73
C PHE A 4 22.54 30.71 14.32
N PHE A 5 21.34 30.77 13.73
CA PHE A 5 20.63 29.58 13.23
C PHE A 5 21.26 28.98 11.97
N ILE A 6 21.79 29.80 11.07
CA ILE A 6 22.47 29.33 9.85
C ILE A 6 23.81 28.66 10.20
N ILE A 7 24.56 29.23 11.16
CA ILE A 7 25.81 28.63 11.65
C ILE A 7 25.53 27.32 12.40
N LEU A 8 24.47 27.25 13.21
CA LEU A 8 24.07 26.02 13.90
C LEU A 8 23.57 24.94 12.94
N PHE A 9 22.86 25.30 11.87
CA PHE A 9 22.39 24.36 10.84
C PHE A 9 23.54 23.77 10.02
N LEU A 10 24.49 24.60 9.59
CA LEU A 10 25.70 24.16 8.89
C LEU A 10 26.63 23.33 9.79
N LEU A 11 26.82 23.72 11.06
CA LEU A 11 27.60 22.95 12.03
C LEU A 11 26.99 21.56 12.29
N LEU A 12 25.66 21.47 12.30
CA LEU A 12 24.96 20.24 12.56
C LEU A 12 24.99 19.26 11.36
N GLN A 13 24.91 19.79 10.14
CA GLN A 13 25.18 19.02 8.93
C GLN A 13 26.64 18.52 8.94
N THR A 14 27.62 19.35 9.33
CA THR A 14 29.03 18.92 9.41
C THR A 14 29.32 17.97 10.57
N LEU A 15 28.59 18.04 11.70
CA LEU A 15 28.76 17.11 12.83
C LEU A 15 28.21 15.72 12.49
N MET A 16 27.03 15.67 11.88
CA MET A 16 26.39 14.42 11.47
C MET A 16 27.11 13.76 10.29
N ALA A 17 27.46 14.55 9.26
CA ALA A 17 28.06 14.04 8.03
C ALA A 17 29.50 13.53 8.19
N ASN A 18 30.23 13.97 9.25
CA ASN A 18 31.57 13.45 9.53
C ASN A 18 31.58 12.26 10.50
N GLU A 19 30.51 12.01 11.26
CA GLU A 19 30.46 10.93 12.27
C GLU A 19 29.60 9.72 11.86
N ILE A 20 28.59 9.94 11.02
CA ILE A 20 27.65 8.90 10.56
C ILE A 20 27.83 8.67 9.06
N ASN A 21 28.04 7.41 8.69
CA ASN A 21 28.03 7.01 7.29
C ASN A 21 26.62 6.56 6.90
N PHE A 22 25.86 7.42 6.23
CA PHE A 22 24.48 7.12 5.84
C PHE A 22 24.37 6.12 4.68
N ASP A 23 25.41 5.98 3.85
CA ASP A 23 25.40 5.05 2.71
C ASP A 23 25.25 3.59 3.16
N ILE A 24 25.74 3.27 4.37
CA ILE A 24 25.61 1.96 5.02
C ILE A 24 24.15 1.49 5.14
N PHE A 25 23.20 2.42 5.31
CA PHE A 25 21.78 2.04 5.43
C PHE A 25 21.17 1.60 4.10
N TYR A 26 21.78 1.96 2.97
CA TYR A 26 21.28 1.64 1.64
C TYR A 26 22.07 0.53 0.94
N ASP A 27 23.32 0.28 1.34
CA ASP A 27 24.14 -0.78 0.76
C ASP A 27 23.77 -2.17 1.29
N HIS A 28 23.17 -2.99 0.43
CA HIS A 28 22.78 -4.39 0.71
C HIS A 28 23.96 -5.33 0.99
N ASN A 29 25.20 -4.92 0.73
CA ASN A 29 26.41 -5.67 1.06
C ASN A 29 26.97 -5.33 2.44
N THR A 30 26.50 -4.24 3.06
CA THR A 30 26.93 -3.86 4.40
C THR A 30 26.50 -4.91 5.43
N THR A 31 27.37 -5.22 6.37
CA THR A 31 27.10 -6.23 7.41
C THR A 31 26.08 -5.71 8.42
N ASN A 32 25.34 -6.62 9.05
CA ASN A 32 24.40 -6.25 10.12
C ASN A 32 25.09 -5.53 11.30
N GLU A 33 26.36 -5.86 11.57
CA GLU A 33 27.17 -5.25 12.62
C GLU A 33 27.51 -3.79 12.31
N GLU A 34 27.86 -3.49 11.06
CA GLU A 34 28.10 -2.13 10.58
C GLU A 34 26.84 -1.28 10.64
N VAL A 35 25.70 -1.82 10.19
CA VAL A 35 24.40 -1.13 10.31
C VAL A 35 24.07 -0.86 11.78
N ASN A 36 24.22 -1.85 12.67
CA ASN A 36 23.97 -1.67 14.10
C ASN A 36 24.84 -0.57 14.70
N LYS A 37 26.13 -0.51 14.34
CA LYS A 37 27.06 0.50 14.81
C LYS A 37 26.63 1.90 14.40
N GLU A 38 26.16 2.10 13.17
CA GLU A 38 25.67 3.40 12.72
C GLU A 38 24.32 3.77 13.36
N LEU A 39 23.41 2.81 13.58
CA LEU A 39 22.17 3.05 14.33
C LEU A 39 22.45 3.44 15.80
N ASP A 40 23.44 2.83 16.44
CA ASP A 40 23.84 3.17 17.81
C ASP A 40 24.46 4.57 17.87
N LYS A 41 25.26 4.97 16.88
CA LYS A 41 25.74 6.37 16.75
C LYS A 41 24.59 7.37 16.61
N LEU A 42 23.57 7.06 15.81
CA LEU A 42 22.38 7.91 15.68
C LEU A 42 21.68 8.12 17.04
N LEU A 43 21.59 7.09 17.87
CA LEU A 43 21.06 7.22 19.23
C LEU A 43 21.94 8.13 20.11
N LEU A 44 23.26 7.96 20.08
CA LEU A 44 24.20 8.80 20.85
C LEU A 44 24.14 10.28 20.42
N VAL A 45 23.92 10.53 19.13
CA VAL A 45 23.67 11.87 18.60
C VAL A 45 22.39 12.45 19.19
N LEU A 46 21.31 11.67 19.20
CA LEU A 46 20.01 12.11 19.72
C LEU A 46 20.05 12.35 21.23
N ASP A 47 20.82 11.55 21.99
CA ASP A 47 21.05 11.80 23.42
C ASP A 47 21.68 13.17 23.66
N LYS A 48 22.64 13.58 22.82
CA LYS A 48 23.28 14.90 22.91
C LYS A 48 22.39 16.03 22.39
N ASN A 49 21.61 15.76 21.34
CA ASN A 49 20.78 16.75 20.66
C ASN A 49 19.40 16.17 20.27
N PRO A 50 18.45 16.06 21.23
CA PRO A 50 17.15 15.44 20.98
C PRO A 50 16.34 16.11 19.87
N ASN A 51 16.50 17.42 19.70
CA ASN A 51 15.79 18.22 18.69
C ASN A 51 16.11 17.82 17.24
N LEU A 52 17.08 16.92 17.01
CA LEU A 52 17.43 16.44 15.68
C LEU A 52 16.48 15.39 15.14
N ILE A 53 15.70 14.73 16.00
CA ILE A 53 14.82 13.64 15.62
C ILE A 53 13.86 14.01 14.46
N ASN A 54 13.40 15.26 14.43
CA ASN A 54 12.45 15.78 13.45
C ASN A 54 13.08 16.70 12.40
N LYS A 55 14.41 16.88 12.43
CA LYS A 55 15.07 17.69 11.41
C LYS A 55 15.22 16.89 10.13
N GLU A 56 14.83 17.52 9.04
CA GLU A 56 15.04 17.02 7.70
C GLU A 56 16.49 17.29 7.28
N PHE A 57 17.10 16.31 6.62
CA PHE A 57 18.41 16.41 5.99
C PHE A 57 18.40 15.64 4.67
N GLY A 58 19.49 15.73 3.90
CA GLY A 58 19.60 15.06 2.61
C GLY A 58 18.74 15.68 1.51
N GLU A 59 18.80 15.10 0.32
CA GLU A 59 18.05 15.57 -0.85
C GLU A 59 16.58 15.14 -0.81
N TYR A 60 16.25 14.12 -0.01
CA TYR A 60 14.93 13.51 0.05
C TYR A 60 14.17 13.83 1.35
N ASN A 61 14.63 14.83 2.11
CA ASN A 61 14.08 15.23 3.40
C ASN A 61 14.03 14.06 4.40
N GLU A 62 15.10 13.27 4.43
CA GLU A 62 15.27 12.19 5.38
C GLU A 62 15.23 12.72 6.82
N ARG A 63 14.69 11.90 7.72
CA ARG A 63 14.72 12.13 9.17
C ARG A 63 15.42 10.95 9.83
N ILE A 64 16.05 11.18 10.98
CA ILE A 64 16.82 10.14 11.69
C ILE A 64 15.97 8.90 11.93
N PHE A 65 14.69 9.09 12.28
CA PHE A 65 13.76 8.01 12.54
C PHE A 65 13.59 7.04 11.35
N SER A 66 13.65 7.53 10.11
CA SER A 66 13.47 6.71 8.91
C SER A 66 14.43 5.51 8.87
N PHE A 67 15.67 5.69 9.31
CA PHE A 67 16.70 4.64 9.28
C PHE A 67 16.45 3.50 10.27
N PHE A 68 15.59 3.69 11.27
CA PHE A 68 15.22 2.63 12.20
C PHE A 68 14.12 1.72 11.63
N ILE A 69 13.45 2.15 10.57
CA ILE A 69 12.45 1.35 9.84
C ILE A 69 13.05 0.82 8.52
N ILE A 70 13.81 1.66 7.81
CA ILE A 70 14.35 1.35 6.49
C ILE A 70 15.88 1.36 6.57
N ASN A 71 16.46 0.17 6.48
CA ASN A 71 17.90 -0.01 6.33
C ASN A 71 18.20 -1.38 5.70
N SER A 72 19.41 -1.54 5.20
CA SER A 72 19.92 -2.76 4.57
C SER A 72 19.83 -3.99 5.47
N LYS A 73 19.98 -3.86 6.80
CA LYS A 73 19.78 -4.98 7.74
C LYS A 73 18.33 -5.48 7.73
N VAL A 74 17.34 -4.59 7.73
CA VAL A 74 15.92 -4.98 7.62
C VAL A 74 15.70 -5.74 6.31
N GLY A 75 16.21 -5.22 5.18
CA GLY A 75 16.11 -5.90 3.89
C GLY A 75 16.85 -7.25 3.83
N ASN A 76 18.00 -7.34 4.50
CA ASN A 76 18.82 -8.56 4.55
C ASN A 76 18.28 -9.61 5.53
N THR A 77 17.51 -9.24 6.56
CA THR A 77 17.08 -10.18 7.61
C THR A 77 15.58 -10.41 7.66
N GLY A 78 14.79 -9.55 7.03
CA GLY A 78 13.33 -9.55 7.13
C GLY A 78 12.81 -9.19 8.52
N LYS A 79 13.63 -8.56 9.38
CA LYS A 79 13.30 -8.30 10.80
C LYS A 79 13.62 -6.87 11.22
N PHE A 80 12.74 -6.30 12.05
CA PHE A 80 12.96 -5.01 12.68
C PHE A 80 13.69 -5.17 14.01
N ASP A 81 14.49 -4.16 14.36
CA ASP A 81 15.14 -4.09 15.67
C ASP A 81 14.23 -3.35 16.66
N PHE A 82 13.25 -4.05 17.22
CA PHE A 82 12.25 -3.43 18.09
C PHE A 82 12.84 -2.83 19.37
N GLU A 83 13.91 -3.41 19.91
CA GLU A 83 14.60 -2.82 21.08
C GLU A 83 15.14 -1.43 20.73
N ARG A 84 15.79 -1.31 19.57
CA ARG A 84 16.32 -0.02 19.12
C ARG A 84 15.21 0.94 18.68
N LEU A 85 14.14 0.43 18.09
CA LEU A 85 12.95 1.21 17.75
C LEU A 85 12.33 1.85 19.00
N GLU A 86 12.17 1.09 20.08
CA GLU A 86 11.67 1.62 21.36
C GLU A 86 12.59 2.70 21.95
N LYS A 87 13.91 2.57 21.78
CA LYS A 87 14.88 3.61 22.20
C LYS A 87 14.68 4.90 21.41
N VAL A 88 14.61 4.84 20.07
CA VAL A 88 14.46 6.06 19.25
C VAL A 88 13.08 6.72 19.45
N LEU A 89 12.03 5.95 19.74
CA LEU A 89 10.69 6.49 19.98
C LEU A 89 10.60 7.34 21.27
N LYS A 90 11.51 7.15 22.25
CA LYS A 90 11.57 8.01 23.45
C LYS A 90 11.85 9.48 23.12
N PHE A 91 12.47 9.77 21.97
CA PHE A 91 12.70 11.13 21.49
C PHE A 91 11.46 11.77 20.85
N ARG A 92 10.34 11.05 20.77
CA ARG A 92 9.05 11.52 20.22
C ARG A 92 9.19 12.05 18.78
N PRO A 93 9.66 11.22 17.83
CA PRO A 93 9.60 11.57 16.42
C PRO A 93 8.17 11.90 16.02
N ASP A 94 8.01 12.91 15.17
CA ASP A 94 6.81 13.08 14.38
C ASP A 94 6.74 11.91 13.39
N LEU A 95 5.65 11.14 13.44
CA LEU A 95 5.43 9.94 12.62
C LEU A 95 4.51 10.18 11.41
N ASN A 96 4.19 11.45 11.13
CA ASN A 96 3.20 11.83 10.11
C ASN A 96 3.78 12.71 8.99
N TYR A 97 5.11 12.66 8.80
CA TYR A 97 5.79 13.34 7.70
C TYR A 97 5.82 12.50 6.43
N ASN A 98 5.96 13.16 5.28
CA ASN A 98 6.17 12.50 4.00
C ASN A 98 7.63 12.03 3.91
N MET A 99 7.86 10.72 3.79
CA MET A 99 9.18 10.17 3.58
C MET A 99 9.60 10.34 2.11
N TYR A 100 10.86 10.70 1.88
CA TYR A 100 11.45 10.78 0.55
C TYR A 100 10.77 11.75 -0.44
N LYS A 101 10.09 12.80 0.07
CA LYS A 101 9.28 13.75 -0.73
C LYS A 101 8.19 13.09 -1.58
N ILE A 102 7.79 11.87 -1.24
CA ILE A 102 6.68 11.19 -1.88
C ILE A 102 5.40 11.60 -1.13
N ASP A 103 4.36 12.02 -1.84
CA ASP A 103 3.09 12.30 -1.18
C ASP A 103 2.48 10.99 -0.64
N ASN A 104 1.87 11.05 0.55
CA ASN A 104 1.28 9.90 1.23
C ASN A 104 2.28 8.75 1.52
N SER A 105 3.53 9.07 1.85
CA SER A 105 4.56 8.09 2.22
C SER A 105 4.97 8.22 3.71
N SER A 106 4.00 8.26 4.62
CA SER A 106 4.34 8.32 6.05
C SER A 106 5.14 7.08 6.50
N PRO A 107 5.83 7.13 7.66
CA PRO A 107 6.42 5.93 8.27
C PRO A 107 5.49 4.72 8.31
N LEU A 108 4.18 4.95 8.50
CA LEU A 108 3.19 3.87 8.45
C LEU A 108 2.99 3.30 7.04
N HIS A 109 2.98 4.13 6.01
CA HIS A 109 2.95 3.67 4.61
C HIS A 109 4.19 2.86 4.27
N MET A 110 5.37 3.34 4.68
CA MET A 110 6.62 2.65 4.41
C MET A 110 6.67 1.30 5.13
N ALA A 111 6.23 1.22 6.38
CA ALA A 111 6.13 -0.06 7.09
C ALA A 111 5.33 -1.12 6.30
N ILE A 112 4.21 -0.71 5.70
CA ILE A 112 3.38 -1.59 4.86
C ILE A 112 4.08 -1.91 3.54
N ALA A 113 4.65 -0.89 2.89
CA ALA A 113 5.25 -0.99 1.57
C ALA A 113 6.58 -1.73 1.53
N LEU A 114 7.31 -1.86 2.65
CA LEU A 114 8.59 -2.59 2.69
C LEU A 114 8.49 -4.06 2.26
N GLY A 115 7.29 -4.64 2.11
CA GLY A 115 7.11 -5.95 1.50
C GLY A 115 7.23 -6.01 -0.03
N PHE A 116 7.37 -4.86 -0.71
CA PHE A 116 7.35 -4.76 -2.17
C PHE A 116 8.70 -4.67 -2.86
N ASP A 117 9.75 -4.35 -2.10
CA ASP A 117 11.04 -4.07 -2.72
C ASP A 117 11.68 -5.38 -3.21
N HIS A 118 11.87 -5.48 -4.53
CA HIS A 118 12.51 -6.62 -5.17
C HIS A 118 13.98 -6.78 -4.78
N GLU A 119 14.59 -5.75 -4.18
CA GLU A 119 15.96 -5.78 -3.65
C GLU A 119 16.04 -6.37 -2.24
N ILE A 120 14.90 -6.51 -1.54
CA ILE A 120 14.85 -7.16 -0.23
C ILE A 120 15.04 -8.66 -0.43
N LYS A 121 16.22 -9.15 0.01
CA LYS A 121 16.59 -10.57 -0.07
C LYS A 121 15.62 -11.45 0.71
N ASN A 122 15.11 -10.96 1.83
CA ASN A 122 14.24 -11.71 2.73
C ASN A 122 12.92 -10.99 2.96
N ALA A 123 11.83 -11.57 2.46
CA ALA A 123 10.49 -11.02 2.65
C ALA A 123 10.17 -10.83 4.14
N ILE A 124 9.78 -9.62 4.52
CA ILE A 124 9.30 -9.30 5.87
C ILE A 124 7.90 -9.91 6.03
N SER A 125 7.70 -10.67 7.11
CA SER A 125 6.40 -11.29 7.40
C SER A 125 5.34 -10.23 7.76
N GLU A 126 4.07 -10.55 7.51
CA GLU A 126 2.97 -9.66 7.92
C GLU A 126 2.92 -9.46 9.43
N ASP A 127 3.23 -10.48 10.23
CA ASP A 127 3.28 -10.35 11.70
C ASP A 127 4.33 -9.32 12.17
N GLU A 128 5.48 -9.29 11.50
CA GLU A 128 6.56 -8.37 11.80
C GLU A 128 6.18 -6.93 11.42
N ILE A 129 5.47 -6.76 10.29
CA ILE A 129 4.90 -5.47 9.86
C ILE A 129 3.78 -5.03 10.82
N LEU A 130 2.85 -5.91 11.19
CA LEU A 130 1.77 -5.61 12.16
C LEU A 130 2.36 -5.10 13.47
N ARG A 131 3.36 -5.79 14.00
CA ARG A 131 4.02 -5.39 15.24
C ARG A 131 4.65 -4.00 15.12
N LEU A 132 5.31 -3.71 13.99
CA LEU A 132 5.82 -2.35 13.73
C LEU A 132 4.68 -1.33 13.68
N MET A 133 3.61 -1.61 12.94
CA MET A 133 2.46 -0.72 12.81
C MET A 133 1.81 -0.40 14.16
N GLU A 134 1.59 -1.40 15.02
CA GLU A 134 1.05 -1.23 16.36
C GLU A 134 1.92 -0.29 17.21
N ILE A 135 3.25 -0.46 17.13
CA ILE A 135 4.20 0.42 17.81
C ILE A 135 4.11 1.85 17.27
N LEU A 136 4.07 2.03 15.95
CA LEU A 136 3.97 3.37 15.34
C LEU A 136 2.67 4.06 15.74
N VAL A 137 1.54 3.37 15.64
CA VAL A 137 0.21 3.90 15.98
C VAL A 137 0.16 4.27 17.46
N LYS A 138 0.67 3.41 18.36
CA LYS A 138 0.77 3.69 19.80
C LYS A 138 1.60 4.96 20.10
N ASN A 139 2.53 5.31 19.22
CA ASN A 139 3.39 6.48 19.35
C ASN A 139 2.94 7.69 18.50
N GLY A 140 1.71 7.66 17.98
CA GLY A 140 1.09 8.84 17.33
C GLY A 140 1.13 8.84 15.80
N ALA A 141 1.48 7.72 15.15
CA ALA A 141 1.27 7.59 13.71
C ALA A 141 -0.24 7.60 13.39
N ASN A 142 -0.61 8.35 12.37
CA ASN A 142 -1.99 8.50 11.94
C ASN A 142 -2.44 7.26 11.17
N VAL A 143 -3.14 6.36 11.87
CA VAL A 143 -3.74 5.16 11.27
C VAL A 143 -4.84 5.51 10.26
N THR A 144 -5.39 6.72 10.26
CA THR A 144 -6.39 7.14 9.26
C THR A 144 -5.77 7.98 8.14
N ALA A 145 -4.46 7.87 7.92
CA ALA A 145 -3.83 8.51 6.77
C ALA A 145 -4.42 7.94 5.46
N LYS A 146 -4.49 8.81 4.45
CA LYS A 146 -5.03 8.45 3.15
C LYS A 146 -4.21 7.35 2.51
N GLU A 147 -4.81 6.54 1.64
CA GLU A 147 -4.15 5.52 0.81
C GLU A 147 -3.54 4.30 1.54
N LEU A 148 -3.57 4.20 2.88
CA LEU A 148 -3.06 3.03 3.61
C LEU A 148 -3.68 1.70 3.15
N LEU A 149 -4.98 1.67 2.86
CA LEU A 149 -5.66 0.46 2.36
C LEU A 149 -5.15 0.07 0.97
N VAL A 150 -4.95 1.04 0.06
CA VAL A 150 -4.44 0.73 -1.27
C VAL A 150 -2.96 0.36 -1.22
N THR A 151 -2.17 0.93 -0.30
CA THR A 151 -0.80 0.47 -0.04
C THR A 151 -0.79 -1.00 0.39
N ALA A 152 -1.61 -1.39 1.37
CA ALA A 152 -1.69 -2.78 1.82
C ALA A 152 -2.17 -3.74 0.72
N TYR A 153 -3.18 -3.33 -0.07
CA TYR A 153 -3.64 -4.08 -1.25
C TYR A 153 -2.51 -4.27 -2.25
N SER A 154 -1.86 -3.18 -2.64
CA SER A 154 -0.78 -3.22 -3.61
C SER A 154 0.29 -4.19 -3.11
N SER A 155 0.71 -4.09 -1.84
CA SER A 155 1.77 -4.92 -1.24
C SER A 155 1.39 -6.38 -1.01
N ASP A 156 0.20 -6.78 -1.44
CA ASP A 156 -0.37 -8.12 -1.24
C ASP A 156 -0.41 -8.53 0.24
N LYS A 157 -0.62 -7.57 1.15
CA LYS A 157 -0.62 -7.75 2.60
C LYS A 157 -2.04 -7.83 3.15
N PHE A 158 -2.63 -9.02 3.11
CA PHE A 158 -4.05 -9.20 3.41
C PHE A 158 -4.39 -9.10 4.91
N GLU A 159 -3.52 -9.57 5.80
CA GLU A 159 -3.70 -9.43 7.25
C GLU A 159 -3.56 -7.96 7.67
N ILE A 160 -2.59 -7.25 7.09
CA ILE A 160 -2.46 -5.80 7.25
C ILE A 160 -3.73 -5.08 6.79
N PHE A 161 -4.26 -5.45 5.63
CA PHE A 161 -5.48 -4.86 5.09
C PHE A 161 -6.69 -5.04 6.03
N LYS A 162 -6.85 -6.23 6.63
CA LYS A 162 -7.87 -6.49 7.65
C LYS A 162 -7.69 -5.62 8.90
N TYR A 163 -6.47 -5.58 9.44
CA TYR A 163 -6.13 -4.76 10.59
C TYR A 163 -6.49 -3.27 10.38
N LEU A 164 -6.21 -2.76 9.19
CA LEU A 164 -6.55 -1.38 8.79
C LEU A 164 -8.07 -1.13 8.76
N LEU A 165 -8.87 -2.08 8.25
CA LEU A 165 -10.34 -1.98 8.25
C LEU A 165 -10.93 -1.99 9.66
N ASP A 166 -10.41 -2.86 10.53
CA ASP A 166 -10.77 -2.96 11.95
C ASP A 166 -10.42 -1.67 12.71
N SER A 167 -9.35 -1.00 12.30
CA SER A 167 -8.92 0.31 12.82
C SER A 167 -9.81 1.49 12.39
N LYS A 168 -11.01 1.21 11.86
CA LYS A 168 -12.02 2.19 11.41
C LYS A 168 -11.60 3.06 10.22
N ILE A 169 -10.59 2.65 9.45
CA ILE A 169 -10.26 3.32 8.19
C ILE A 169 -11.37 3.08 7.17
N ARG A 170 -11.77 4.14 6.46
CA ARG A 170 -12.81 4.10 5.43
C ARG A 170 -12.36 4.67 4.09
N ASP A 171 -11.09 5.03 3.94
CA ASP A 171 -10.56 5.52 2.68
C ASP A 171 -10.39 4.37 1.67
N THR A 172 -11.41 4.10 0.88
CA THR A 172 -11.40 3.08 -0.18
C THR A 172 -10.87 3.60 -1.50
N SER A 173 -10.28 4.80 -1.52
CA SER A 173 -9.78 5.40 -2.75
C SER A 173 -8.83 4.42 -3.44
N ARG A 174 -9.03 4.24 -4.74
CA ARG A 174 -8.22 3.42 -5.65
C ARG A 174 -8.30 1.91 -5.44
N ILE A 175 -9.03 1.37 -4.45
CA ILE A 175 -9.08 -0.09 -4.23
C ILE A 175 -9.67 -0.82 -5.44
N MET A 176 -10.87 -0.44 -5.87
CA MET A 176 -11.51 -1.09 -7.02
C MET A 176 -10.77 -0.82 -8.32
N LEU A 177 -10.20 0.38 -8.46
CA LEU A 177 -9.38 0.73 -9.61
C LEU A 177 -8.10 -0.13 -9.69
N SER A 178 -7.40 -0.31 -8.57
CA SER A 178 -6.18 -1.13 -8.51
C SER A 178 -6.49 -2.60 -8.81
N ILE A 179 -7.59 -3.15 -8.28
CA ILE A 179 -8.04 -4.50 -8.62
C ILE A 179 -8.35 -4.62 -10.12
N ALA A 180 -9.10 -3.67 -10.68
CA ALA A 180 -9.42 -3.64 -12.10
C ALA A 180 -8.16 -3.54 -12.99
N ALA A 181 -7.17 -2.75 -12.56
CA ALA A 181 -5.89 -2.60 -13.24
C ALA A 181 -5.07 -3.89 -13.20
N ASP A 182 -4.95 -4.54 -12.03
CA ASP A 182 -4.22 -5.81 -11.88
C ASP A 182 -4.82 -6.91 -12.75
N ILE A 183 -6.15 -7.00 -12.84
CA ILE A 183 -6.82 -7.93 -13.75
C ILE A 183 -6.42 -7.66 -15.20
N ALA A 184 -6.44 -6.39 -15.63
CA ALA A 184 -6.08 -6.02 -17.00
C ALA A 184 -4.60 -6.31 -17.31
N ILE A 185 -3.70 -6.02 -16.36
CA ILE A 185 -2.25 -6.28 -16.47
C ILE A 185 -2.00 -7.79 -16.54
N PHE A 186 -2.63 -8.58 -15.67
CA PHE A 186 -2.49 -10.03 -15.65
C PHE A 186 -2.93 -10.66 -16.97
N ILE A 187 -4.04 -10.19 -17.54
CA ILE A 187 -4.48 -10.61 -18.87
C ILE A 187 -3.42 -10.24 -19.93
N GLY A 188 -2.88 -9.02 -19.87
CA GLY A 188 -1.79 -8.54 -20.72
C GLY A 188 -0.55 -9.45 -20.68
N HIS A 189 -0.09 -9.81 -19.48
CA HIS A 189 1.04 -10.73 -19.27
C HIS A 189 0.79 -12.14 -19.83
N ASN A 190 -0.47 -12.51 -20.12
CA ASN A 190 -0.83 -13.76 -20.76
C ASN A 190 -1.11 -13.60 -22.27
N GLY A 191 -0.64 -12.51 -22.90
CA GLY A 191 -0.73 -12.29 -24.34
C GLY A 191 -2.13 -11.92 -24.84
N LEU A 192 -3.00 -11.48 -23.94
CA LEU A 192 -4.40 -11.12 -24.19
C LEU A 192 -4.62 -9.62 -23.95
N SER A 193 -5.78 -9.08 -24.34
CA SER A 193 -6.04 -7.64 -24.16
C SER A 193 -7.48 -7.33 -23.80
N VAL A 194 -7.66 -6.49 -22.79
CA VAL A 194 -8.96 -5.94 -22.38
C VAL A 194 -9.27 -4.68 -23.18
N GLN A 195 -9.87 -4.84 -24.36
CA GLN A 195 -10.16 -3.72 -25.26
C GLN A 195 -11.58 -3.17 -25.04
N ARG A 196 -11.67 -1.86 -24.74
CA ARG A 196 -12.95 -1.17 -24.49
C ARG A 196 -13.84 -0.94 -25.73
N LYS A 197 -13.35 -1.20 -26.94
CA LYS A 197 -14.02 -0.80 -28.21
C LYS A 197 -14.46 -1.97 -29.10
N LYS A 198 -14.22 -3.21 -28.69
CA LYS A 198 -14.55 -4.38 -29.48
C LYS A 198 -15.38 -5.33 -28.63
N THR A 199 -16.50 -5.83 -29.16
CA THR A 199 -17.18 -7.00 -28.58
C THR A 199 -16.13 -8.11 -28.49
N GLN A 200 -15.67 -8.39 -27.28
CA GLN A 200 -14.39 -9.08 -27.08
C GLN A 200 -14.43 -10.51 -27.65
N ASN A 201 -13.24 -10.99 -28.03
CA ASN A 201 -13.04 -12.29 -28.65
C ASN A 201 -13.26 -13.44 -27.64
N SER A 202 -13.56 -14.64 -28.16
CA SER A 202 -13.73 -15.85 -27.34
C SER A 202 -12.50 -16.18 -26.46
N LYS A 203 -11.30 -15.78 -26.87
CA LYS A 203 -10.04 -16.18 -26.21
C LYS A 203 -9.92 -15.67 -24.76
N GLU A 204 -10.22 -14.40 -24.50
CA GLU A 204 -10.19 -13.84 -23.15
C GLU A 204 -11.23 -14.51 -22.25
N ARG A 205 -12.41 -14.78 -22.79
CA ARG A 205 -13.49 -15.48 -22.08
C ARG A 205 -13.19 -16.95 -21.81
N GLU A 206 -12.39 -17.60 -22.66
CA GLU A 206 -11.88 -18.94 -22.36
C GLU A 206 -10.78 -18.88 -21.30
N PHE A 207 -9.88 -17.88 -21.37
CA PHE A 207 -8.81 -17.72 -20.39
C PHE A 207 -9.33 -17.54 -18.97
N VAL A 208 -10.40 -16.76 -18.76
CA VAL A 208 -10.96 -16.56 -17.41
C VAL A 208 -11.57 -17.84 -16.80
N LYS A 209 -11.78 -18.90 -17.58
CA LYS A 209 -12.23 -20.21 -17.06
C LYS A 209 -11.08 -21.07 -16.55
N THR A 210 -9.84 -20.71 -16.85
CA THR A 210 -8.66 -21.46 -16.41
C THR A 210 -8.43 -21.29 -14.91
N ASP A 211 -7.86 -22.30 -14.27
CA ASP A 211 -7.54 -22.24 -12.84
C ASP A 211 -6.48 -21.18 -12.54
N LYS A 212 -5.57 -20.94 -13.50
CA LYS A 212 -4.60 -19.84 -13.43
C LYS A 212 -5.28 -18.48 -13.22
N PHE A 213 -6.33 -18.18 -13.99
CA PHE A 213 -7.06 -16.92 -13.81
C PHE A 213 -7.90 -16.94 -12.54
N LYS A 214 -8.59 -18.05 -12.24
CA LYS A 214 -9.44 -18.15 -11.04
C LYS A 214 -8.64 -17.92 -9.76
N ASN A 215 -7.48 -18.56 -9.61
CA ASN A 215 -6.62 -18.41 -8.43
C ASN A 215 -6.15 -16.96 -8.29
N PHE A 216 -5.60 -16.37 -9.36
CA PHE A 216 -5.22 -14.95 -9.38
C PHE A 216 -6.39 -14.03 -9.00
N TYR A 217 -7.56 -14.29 -9.57
CA TYR A 217 -8.75 -13.47 -9.35
C TYR A 217 -9.25 -13.58 -7.90
N GLU A 218 -9.24 -14.77 -7.32
CA GLU A 218 -9.61 -15.02 -5.93
C GLU A 218 -8.66 -14.29 -4.97
N ASP A 219 -7.37 -14.29 -5.26
CA ASP A 219 -6.38 -13.56 -4.48
C ASP A 219 -6.60 -12.05 -4.50
N LYS A 220 -7.12 -11.48 -5.59
CA LYS A 220 -7.41 -10.04 -5.65
C LYS A 220 -8.79 -9.68 -5.11
N ILE A 221 -9.79 -10.54 -5.33
CA ILE A 221 -11.16 -10.26 -4.90
C ILE A 221 -11.37 -10.37 -3.39
N LYS A 222 -10.60 -11.22 -2.68
CA LYS A 222 -10.70 -11.30 -1.21
C LYS A 222 -10.55 -9.94 -0.53
N PHE A 223 -9.73 -9.03 -1.07
CA PHE A 223 -9.58 -7.66 -0.57
C PHE A 223 -10.86 -6.83 -0.72
N LEU A 224 -11.54 -6.92 -1.88
CA LEU A 224 -12.81 -6.22 -2.09
C LEU A 224 -13.91 -6.78 -1.19
N GLU A 225 -14.02 -8.10 -1.09
CA GLU A 225 -15.00 -8.75 -0.22
C GLU A 225 -14.80 -8.36 1.24
N GLU A 226 -13.54 -8.32 1.69
CA GLU A 226 -13.20 -7.86 3.03
C GLU A 226 -13.60 -6.40 3.25
N ALA A 227 -13.24 -5.50 2.34
CA ALA A 227 -13.61 -4.08 2.45
C ALA A 227 -15.14 -3.88 2.52
N LEU A 228 -15.91 -4.65 1.74
CA LEU A 228 -17.37 -4.57 1.70
C LEU A 228 -18.06 -5.02 3.00
N LYS A 229 -17.38 -5.78 3.88
CA LYS A 229 -17.90 -6.09 5.23
C LYS A 229 -17.98 -4.85 6.12
N PHE A 230 -17.10 -3.88 5.89
CA PHE A 230 -16.96 -2.67 6.73
C PHE A 230 -17.49 -1.41 6.06
N ILE A 231 -17.56 -1.39 4.73
CA ILE A 231 -17.76 -0.19 3.93
C ILE A 231 -18.86 -0.46 2.91
N LYS A 232 -19.91 0.37 2.90
CA LYS A 232 -21.01 0.20 1.95
C LYS A 232 -20.51 0.50 0.54
N LEU A 233 -21.03 -0.23 -0.45
CA LEU A 233 -20.71 0.01 -1.86
C LEU A 233 -20.97 1.47 -2.29
N SER A 234 -21.97 2.14 -1.68
CA SER A 234 -22.29 3.55 -1.93
C SER A 234 -21.19 4.54 -1.51
N GLU A 235 -20.26 4.12 -0.66
CA GLU A 235 -19.15 4.94 -0.16
C GLU A 235 -17.91 4.84 -1.06
N PHE A 236 -17.87 3.86 -1.96
CA PHE A 236 -16.80 3.74 -2.96
C PHE A 236 -16.95 4.81 -4.05
N ASN A 237 -15.83 5.19 -4.65
CA ASN A 237 -15.82 6.12 -5.77
C ASN A 237 -16.55 5.51 -6.99
N SER A 238 -17.60 6.18 -7.46
CA SER A 238 -18.44 5.66 -8.54
C SER A 238 -17.68 5.35 -9.83
N LYS A 239 -16.65 6.14 -10.19
CA LYS A 239 -15.83 5.90 -11.38
C LYS A 239 -14.97 4.65 -11.26
N GLU A 240 -14.57 4.30 -10.04
CA GLU A 240 -13.84 3.06 -9.77
C GLU A 240 -14.77 1.85 -9.89
N ILE A 241 -15.99 1.96 -9.35
CA ILE A 241 -17.04 0.93 -9.52
C ILE A 241 -17.33 0.73 -11.02
N GLU A 242 -17.53 1.81 -11.78
CA GLU A 242 -17.74 1.76 -13.24
C GLU A 242 -16.58 1.08 -13.97
N THR A 243 -15.33 1.44 -13.61
CA THR A 243 -14.13 0.83 -14.22
C THR A 243 -14.07 -0.66 -13.92
N PHE A 244 -14.33 -1.06 -12.68
CA PHE A 244 -14.37 -2.46 -12.27
C PHE A 244 -15.49 -3.23 -13.01
N ILE A 245 -16.68 -2.63 -13.17
CA ILE A 245 -17.78 -3.19 -13.98
C ILE A 245 -17.37 -3.38 -15.44
N ILE A 246 -16.70 -2.38 -16.05
CA ILE A 246 -16.24 -2.47 -17.44
C ILE A 246 -15.31 -3.68 -17.62
N ILE A 247 -14.27 -3.79 -16.80
CA ILE A 247 -13.28 -4.87 -16.92
C ILE A 247 -13.97 -6.24 -16.77
N ASN A 248 -14.83 -6.41 -15.76
CA ASN A 248 -15.51 -7.70 -15.56
C ASN A 248 -16.60 -7.98 -16.60
N SER A 249 -17.23 -6.96 -17.19
CA SER A 249 -18.19 -7.12 -18.28
C SER A 249 -17.52 -7.60 -19.56
N ILE A 250 -16.36 -7.01 -19.89
CA ILE A 250 -15.55 -7.43 -21.04
C ILE A 250 -15.28 -8.95 -20.98
N LEU A 251 -14.92 -9.43 -19.79
CA LEU A 251 -14.61 -10.83 -19.49
C LEU A 251 -15.82 -11.75 -19.27
N ASP A 252 -17.04 -11.20 -19.22
CA ASP A 252 -18.27 -11.90 -18.81
C ASP A 252 -18.12 -12.65 -17.46
N ASN A 253 -17.43 -11.99 -16.50
CA ASN A 253 -17.15 -12.53 -15.18
C ASN A 253 -18.29 -12.20 -14.19
N GLU A 254 -19.18 -13.17 -14.00
CA GLU A 254 -20.37 -12.99 -13.15
C GLU A 254 -20.07 -12.92 -11.64
N LYS A 255 -18.95 -13.51 -11.17
CA LYS A 255 -18.58 -13.50 -9.73
C LYS A 255 -18.44 -12.07 -9.23
N ALA A 256 -17.76 -11.23 -10.00
CA ALA A 256 -17.55 -9.82 -9.70
C ALA A 256 -18.88 -9.06 -9.51
N ILE A 257 -19.77 -9.22 -10.49
CA ILE A 257 -21.05 -8.52 -10.51
C ILE A 257 -21.96 -9.03 -9.41
N LYS A 258 -21.91 -10.34 -9.11
CA LYS A 258 -22.62 -10.92 -7.98
C LYS A 258 -22.20 -10.30 -6.65
N ILE A 259 -20.89 -10.14 -6.41
CA ILE A 259 -20.39 -9.49 -5.18
C ILE A 259 -20.94 -8.07 -5.07
N LEU A 260 -20.90 -7.28 -6.15
CA LEU A 260 -21.47 -5.92 -6.13
C LEU A 260 -22.98 -5.93 -5.88
N LEU A 261 -23.71 -6.84 -6.52
CA LEU A 261 -25.16 -6.99 -6.37
C LEU A 261 -25.55 -7.35 -4.93
N ASP A 262 -24.88 -8.33 -4.33
CA ASP A 262 -25.09 -8.74 -2.94
C ASP A 262 -24.80 -7.57 -1.97
N ASN A 263 -23.95 -6.62 -2.39
CA ASN A 263 -23.62 -5.40 -1.66
C ASN A 263 -24.39 -4.14 -2.13
N GLY A 264 -25.52 -4.34 -2.83
CA GLY A 264 -26.46 -3.26 -3.13
C GLY A 264 -26.19 -2.45 -4.39
N LEU A 265 -25.51 -3.03 -5.39
CA LEU A 265 -25.30 -2.39 -6.72
C LEU A 265 -26.58 -1.76 -7.28
N CYS A 266 -27.72 -2.47 -7.22
CA CYS A 266 -29.00 -1.97 -7.74
C CYS A 266 -29.78 -1.06 -6.79
N LYS A 267 -29.25 -0.78 -5.60
CA LYS A 267 -29.66 0.39 -4.81
C LYS A 267 -29.02 1.69 -5.35
N LEU A 268 -27.97 1.57 -6.17
CA LEU A 268 -27.32 2.68 -6.87
C LEU A 268 -27.86 2.75 -8.31
N ALA A 269 -29.06 3.30 -8.49
CA ALA A 269 -29.80 3.24 -9.77
C ALA A 269 -28.94 3.53 -11.02
N LYS A 270 -28.19 4.65 -11.01
CA LYS A 270 -27.31 5.03 -12.12
C LYS A 270 -26.22 3.99 -12.43
N ILE A 271 -25.65 3.38 -11.39
CA ILE A 271 -24.57 2.39 -11.54
C ILE A 271 -25.14 1.04 -11.99
N CYS A 272 -26.33 0.66 -11.50
CA CYS A 272 -27.01 -0.56 -11.95
C CYS A 272 -27.45 -0.46 -13.41
N ASP A 273 -28.02 0.68 -13.83
CA ASP A 273 -28.33 0.93 -15.23
C ASP A 273 -27.06 0.92 -16.09
N PHE A 274 -25.98 1.54 -15.60
CA PHE A 274 -24.66 1.47 -16.24
C PHE A 274 -24.15 0.03 -16.38
N SER A 275 -24.30 -0.82 -15.35
CA SER A 275 -23.95 -2.25 -15.44
C SER A 275 -24.73 -2.98 -16.51
N ILE A 276 -26.04 -2.73 -16.62
CA ILE A 276 -26.89 -3.34 -17.64
C ILE A 276 -26.45 -2.93 -19.04
N GLU A 277 -26.26 -1.63 -19.28
CA GLU A 277 -25.85 -1.11 -20.59
C GLU A 277 -24.44 -1.58 -20.96
N THR A 278 -23.53 -1.63 -20.00
CA THR A 278 -22.16 -2.15 -20.20
C THR A 278 -22.18 -3.64 -20.55
N ALA A 279 -22.97 -4.45 -19.84
CA ALA A 279 -23.11 -5.88 -20.13
C ALA A 279 -23.75 -6.14 -21.51
N LYS A 280 -24.70 -5.30 -21.94
CA LYS A 280 -25.25 -5.33 -23.31
C LYS A 280 -24.17 -5.00 -24.35
N HIS A 281 -23.44 -3.91 -24.13
CA HIS A 281 -22.39 -3.44 -25.05
C HIS A 281 -21.33 -4.52 -25.31
N TYR A 282 -20.89 -5.22 -24.26
CA TYR A 282 -19.91 -6.28 -24.39
C TYR A 282 -20.51 -7.67 -24.65
N ASN A 283 -21.84 -7.81 -24.79
CA ASN A 283 -22.52 -9.10 -24.97
C ASN A 283 -22.14 -10.12 -23.85
N SER A 284 -22.17 -9.65 -22.61
CA SER A 284 -21.83 -10.40 -21.40
C SER A 284 -23.05 -11.21 -20.95
N LYS A 285 -23.24 -12.38 -21.56
CA LYS A 285 -24.49 -13.16 -21.43
C LYS A 285 -24.74 -13.62 -20.01
N LYS A 286 -23.68 -14.02 -19.28
CA LYS A 286 -23.81 -14.47 -17.89
C LYS A 286 -24.20 -13.32 -16.98
N ILE A 287 -23.53 -12.18 -17.12
CA ILE A 287 -23.84 -10.98 -16.36
C ILE A 287 -25.26 -10.46 -16.67
N LEU A 288 -25.68 -10.46 -17.95
CA LEU A 288 -27.04 -10.06 -18.33
C LEU A 288 -28.11 -10.98 -17.75
N LYS A 289 -27.83 -12.28 -17.62
CA LYS A 289 -28.73 -13.23 -16.94
C LYS A 289 -28.83 -12.87 -15.45
N LEU A 290 -27.68 -12.72 -14.79
CA LEU A 290 -27.59 -12.36 -13.37
C LEU A 290 -28.34 -11.05 -13.03
N LEU A 291 -28.21 -10.03 -13.88
CA LEU A 291 -28.87 -8.73 -13.68
C LEU A 291 -30.38 -8.75 -13.94
N LYS A 292 -30.90 -9.72 -14.70
CA LYS A 292 -32.35 -9.89 -14.93
C LYS A 292 -33.05 -10.55 -13.76
N ASP A 293 -32.37 -11.50 -13.13
CA ASP A 293 -32.94 -12.30 -12.03
C ASP A 293 -33.08 -11.49 -10.70
N MET A 294 -32.60 -10.24 -10.68
CA MET A 294 -32.52 -9.36 -9.51
C MET A 294 -33.38 -8.08 -9.63
N LYS A 295 -34.15 -7.92 -10.72
CA LYS A 295 -35.23 -6.93 -10.83
C LYS A 295 -36.54 -7.53 -10.36
#